data_AF-Q1A171-F1
#
_entry.id   AF-Q1A171-F1
#
_cell.length_a   1.000
_cell.length_b   1.000
_cell.length_c   1.000
_cell.angle_alpha   90.00
_cell.angle_beta   90.00
_cell.angle_gamma   90.00
#
_symmetry.space_group_name_H-M   'P 1'
#
loop_
_entity.id
_entity.type
_entity.pdbx_description
1 polymer ?
#
loop_
_entity_poly.entity_id
_entity_poly.type
_entity_poly.pdbx_seq_one_letter_code
_entity_poly.pdbx_strand_id
1 'polypeptide(L)' 'MNMNNPLEVLGHVSWLWASSPLHRNWPVSLFAINVLPAIRANQYALLT' A
#
# COMPACT_ATOMS: atom_id res chain seq x y z
N MET A 1 7.79 14.25 -2.69
CA MET A 1 6.58 14.09 -3.52
C MET A 1 5.38 14.42 -2.66
N ASN A 2 4.41 15.21 -3.16
CA ASN A 2 3.23 15.58 -2.37
C ASN A 2 2.17 14.47 -2.49
N MET A 3 2.22 13.47 -1.63
CA MET A 3 1.35 12.28 -1.66
C MET A 3 -0.08 12.57 -1.16
N ASN A 4 -0.69 13.66 -1.62
CA ASN A 4 -2.05 14.03 -1.25
C ASN A 4 -3.12 13.19 -1.96
N ASN A 5 -2.72 12.28 -2.85
CA ASN A 5 -3.64 11.39 -3.55
C ASN A 5 -3.59 9.97 -2.97
N PRO A 6 -4.63 9.52 -2.25
CA PRO A 6 -4.72 8.17 -1.69
C PRO A 6 -4.50 7.04 -2.71
N LEU A 7 -4.88 7.24 -3.98
CA LEU A 7 -4.68 6.24 -5.04
C LEU A 7 -3.22 6.13 -5.48
N GLU A 8 -2.46 7.21 -5.41
CA GLU A 8 -1.02 7.20 -5.70
C GLU A 8 -0.28 6.41 -4.62
N VAL A 9 -0.62 6.63 -3.35
CA VAL A 9 -0.10 5.84 -2.22
C VAL A 9 -0.44 4.36 -2.38
N LEU A 10 -1.69 4.05 -2.74
CA LEU A 10 -2.15 2.68 -2.99
C LEU A 10 -1.33 2.02 -4.11
N GLY A 11 -1.06 2.77 -5.19
CA GLY A 11 -0.20 2.36 -6.29
C GLY A 11 1.20 1.98 -5.83
N HIS A 12 1.88 2.87 -5.10
CA HIS A 12 3.22 2.61 -4.56
C HIS A 12 3.26 1.37 -3.66
N VAL A 13 2.31 1.24 -2.74
CA VAL A 13 2.27 0.08 -1.82
C VAL A 13 1.95 -1.19 -2.59
N SER A 14 1.07 -1.16 -3.60
CA SER A 14 0.79 -2.33 -4.45
C SER A 14 2.02 -2.79 -5.22
N TRP A 15 2.84 -1.86 -5.71
CA TRP A 15 4.09 -2.18 -6.39
C TRP A 15 5.10 -2.82 -5.44
N LEU A 16 5.27 -2.28 -4.22
CA LEU A 16 6.12 -2.87 -3.19
C LEU A 16 5.66 -4.28 -2.79
N TRP A 17 4.35 -4.45 -2.66
CA TRP A 17 3.73 -5.74 -2.32
C TRP A 17 3.98 -6.77 -3.41
N ALA A 18 3.78 -6.41 -4.68
CA ALA A 18 4.04 -7.28 -5.84
C ALA A 18 5.54 -7.57 -6.05
N SER A 19 6.42 -6.66 -5.64
CA SER A 19 7.88 -6.82 -5.75
C SER A 19 8.48 -7.65 -4.61
N SER A 20 7.73 -7.88 -3.53
CA SER A 20 8.20 -8.63 -2.36
C SER A 20 7.95 -10.13 -2.53
N PRO A 21 8.98 -11.01 -2.38
CA PRO A 21 8.83 -12.46 -2.56
C PRO A 21 7.75 -13.11 -1.69
N LEU A 22 7.56 -12.59 -0.47
CA LEU A 22 6.56 -13.10 0.48
C LEU A 22 5.16 -12.55 0.20
N HIS A 23 5.04 -11.27 -0.17
CA HIS A 23 3.75 -10.60 -0.31
C HIS A 23 3.11 -10.78 -1.70
N ARG A 24 3.90 -10.96 -2.76
CA ARG A 24 3.41 -10.98 -4.15
C ARG A 24 2.32 -12.02 -4.45
N ASN A 25 2.27 -13.09 -3.67
CA ASN A 25 1.30 -14.18 -3.82
C ASN A 25 0.14 -14.09 -2.81
N TRP A 26 0.11 -13.07 -1.94
CA TRP A 26 -0.97 -12.89 -0.99
C TRP A 26 -2.25 -12.45 -1.70
N PRO A 27 -3.43 -12.83 -1.18
CA PRO A 27 -4.70 -12.39 -1.75
C PRO A 27 -4.84 -10.86 -1.77
N VAL A 28 -5.45 -10.32 -2.83
CA VAL A 28 -5.79 -8.89 -2.92
C VAL A 28 -6.70 -8.43 -1.78
N SER A 29 -7.53 -9.33 -1.24
CA SER A 29 -8.33 -9.05 -0.05
C SER A 29 -7.46 -8.72 1.17
N LEU A 30 -6.33 -9.41 1.36
CA LEU A 30 -5.41 -9.13 2.46
C LEU A 30 -4.68 -7.79 2.26
N PHE A 31 -4.36 -7.44 1.01
CA PHE A 31 -3.88 -6.10 0.67
C PHE A 31 -4.91 -5.03 1.06
N ALA A 32 -6.17 -5.19 0.67
CA ALA A 32 -7.22 -4.23 0.98
C ALA A 32 -7.45 -4.06 2.49
N ILE A 33 -7.45 -5.17 3.25
CA ILE A 33 -7.61 -5.19 4.71
C ILE A 33 -6.49 -4.42 5.41
N ASN A 34 -5.24 -4.58 4.98
CA ASN A 34 -4.10 -3.95 5.65
C ASN A 34 -3.83 -2.52 5.18
N VAL A 35 -4.04 -2.22 3.90
CA VAL A 35 -3.56 -0.97 3.29
C VAL A 35 -4.62 0.13 3.28
N LEU A 36 -5.88 -0.19 2.98
CA LEU A 36 -6.93 0.85 2.88
C LEU A 36 -7.19 1.59 4.20
N PRO A 37 -7.24 0.93 5.37
CA PRO A 37 -7.39 1.62 6.65
C PRO A 37 -6.19 2.49 6.98
N ALA A 38 -4.97 2.00 6.73
CA ALA A 38 -3.73 2.74 6.98
C ALA A 38 -3.67 4.05 6.17
N ILE A 39 -4.06 4.00 4.89
CA ILE A 39 -4.15 5.20 4.04
C ILE A 39 -5.25 6.14 4.54
N ARG A 40 -6.46 5.64 4.82
CA ARG A 40 -7.58 6.48 5.30
C ARG A 40 -7.29 7.18 6.62
N ALA A 41 -6.57 6.51 7.52
CA ALA A 41 -6.21 7.05 8.82
C ALA A 41 -4.90 7.86 8.81
N ASN A 42 -4.20 7.96 7.66
CA ASN A 42 -2.83 8.49 7.57
C ASN A 42 -1.86 7.84 8.56
N GLN A 43 -2.03 6.54 8.83
CA GLN A 43 -1.24 5.75 9.78
C GLN A 43 -0.24 4.85 9.04
N TYR A 44 0.68 5.47 8.30
CA TYR A 44 1.75 4.76 7.60
C TYR A 44 2.97 5.67 7.42
N ALA A 45 4.12 5.08 7.15
CA ALA A 45 5.30 5.79 6.66
C ALA A 45 5.71 5.14 5.33
N LEU A 46 5.67 5.91 4.24
CA LEU A 46 6.24 5.50 2.96
C LEU A 46 7.58 6.20 2.79
N LEU A 47 8.66 5.42 2.81
CA LEU A 47 10.03 5.93 2.65
C LEU A 47 10.40 5.96 1.17
N THR A 48 11.05 7.05 0.74
CA THR A 48 11.53 7.27 -0.63
C THR A 48 13.05 7.20 -0.68
#